data_AF-A0A8T3CVZ0-F1
#
_entry.id   AF-A0A8T3CVZ0-F1
#
_cell.length_a   1.000
_cell.length_b   1.000
_cell.length_c   1.000
_cell.angle_alpha   90.00
_cell.angle_beta   90.00
_cell.angle_gamma   90.00
#
_symmetry.space_group_name_H-M   'P 1'
#
loop_
_entity.id
_entity.type
_entity.pdbx_description
1 polymer ?
#
loop_
_entity_poly.entity_id
_entity_poly.type
_entity_poly.pdbx_seq_one_letter_code
_entity_poly.pdbx_strand_id
1 'polypeptide(L)'
;MLTVADTGGRSMSADWLGSLVSINCGATLGVFQGEVSAVDQASQTISLRQPFHNGVKCPVPEVTFSAMDIKELKILDIPNGVSKTSSSQGGALDPGPAPSGYSGRSSGGAGSGGQGSSSATMAVPRKASANNRGLNQATPKKNGVKNGGGGGGGGGQMKVKDDECFGDGVDEGLDTDFDFEGNLALFDKAAVFSQIDTGDRTPSRYRHDENILEAKPIVYRQITVPQQGGKEYCTDSGLVVPSVTFDLHKRLLSAAERHGLTLERRLEMTGVCASQMALTLLGGPNRLTPKNVHQRPAVALLCGPHVQGAQGISCGRHLANHEVEVILFLPNFVKMLESLTNELSLFSKTSGKQVSSVKDLPDSPVDLVINCLDCHENAFLRDQPWYRAAADWANQNRAPVLSIDPPVSGQEQAVEAKWSLCLGLPLPLAESAGRVYLCDIGIPRHVFQEVGVNYRSPFGCKFVIPLHPA
;
A
#
# COMPACT_ATOMS: atom_id res chain seq x y z
N MET A 1 -22.77 27.23 -9.44
CA MET A 1 -23.76 28.25 -9.86
C MET A 1 -25.14 27.60 -9.94
N LEU A 2 -25.63 27.05 -8.82
CA LEU A 2 -26.98 26.47 -8.66
C LEU A 2 -27.45 26.69 -7.20
N THR A 3 -27.42 27.95 -6.78
CA THR A 3 -27.93 28.52 -5.51
C THR A 3 -27.77 30.04 -5.70
N VAL A 4 -28.73 30.96 -5.54
CA VAL A 4 -30.00 31.06 -4.80
C VAL A 4 -30.87 32.15 -5.47
N ALA A 5 -32.19 32.01 -5.46
CA ALA A 5 -33.13 33.12 -5.22
C ALA A 5 -34.49 32.54 -4.79
N ASP A 6 -34.88 32.85 -3.55
CA ASP A 6 -36.20 32.56 -2.99
C ASP A 6 -37.26 33.43 -3.68
N THR A 7 -38.11 32.79 -4.49
CA THR A 7 -39.42 33.30 -4.90
C THR A 7 -40.43 32.15 -4.87
N GLY A 8 -41.09 31.95 -3.74
CA GLY A 8 -42.45 31.41 -3.64
C GLY A 8 -42.72 30.06 -4.33
N GLY A 9 -42.60 28.98 -3.56
CA GLY A 9 -43.57 27.87 -3.61
C GLY A 9 -43.77 27.14 -4.94
N ARG A 10 -42.72 26.89 -5.74
CA ARG A 10 -42.68 25.84 -6.78
C ARG A 10 -41.24 25.34 -6.91
N SER A 11 -41.05 24.02 -6.97
CA SER A 11 -39.72 23.41 -7.12
C SER A 11 -39.14 23.73 -8.51
N MET A 12 -38.23 24.71 -8.57
CA MET A 12 -37.52 25.19 -9.78
C MET A 12 -36.73 24.11 -10.54
N SER A 13 -36.60 22.89 -10.00
CA SER A 13 -35.95 21.76 -10.67
C SER A 13 -36.77 21.17 -11.83
N ALA A 14 -38.09 21.38 -11.86
CA ALA A 14 -38.96 20.85 -12.90
C ALA A 14 -38.97 21.68 -14.19
N ASP A 15 -38.52 22.94 -14.14
CA ASP A 15 -38.65 23.90 -15.25
C ASP A 15 -37.63 23.67 -16.38
N TRP A 16 -36.59 22.88 -16.11
CA TRP A 16 -35.50 22.64 -17.06
C TRP A 16 -35.70 21.37 -17.89
N LEU A 17 -36.50 20.41 -17.41
CA LEU A 17 -36.73 19.13 -18.11
C LEU A 17 -37.44 19.37 -19.44
N GLY A 18 -36.92 18.78 -20.51
CA GLY A 18 -37.44 18.95 -21.87
C GLY A 18 -37.03 20.25 -22.57
N SER A 19 -36.29 21.14 -21.90
CA SER A 19 -35.76 22.35 -22.54
C SER A 19 -34.57 21.99 -23.43
N LEU A 20 -34.49 22.60 -24.62
CA LEU A 20 -33.27 22.53 -25.42
C LEU A 20 -32.26 23.52 -24.85
N VAL A 21 -31.07 23.05 -24.51
CA VAL A 21 -30.03 23.89 -23.89
C VAL A 21 -28.71 23.78 -24.64
N SER A 22 -27.90 24.82 -24.50
CA SER A 22 -26.49 24.88 -24.90
C SER A 22 -25.63 25.01 -23.65
N ILE A 23 -24.78 24.02 -23.42
CA ILE A 23 -23.87 23.91 -22.27
C ILE A 23 -22.44 24.09 -22.77
N ASN A 24 -21.78 25.16 -22.34
CA ASN A 24 -20.37 25.41 -22.63
C ASN A 24 -19.49 24.87 -21.50
N CYS A 25 -18.70 23.85 -21.80
CA CYS A 25 -17.78 23.21 -20.85
C CYS A 25 -16.34 23.77 -20.93
N GLY A 26 -16.16 24.93 -21.57
CA GLY A 26 -14.88 25.60 -21.75
C GLY A 26 -14.07 25.11 -22.95
N ALA A 27 -12.88 25.70 -23.14
CA ALA A 27 -12.06 25.51 -24.33
C ALA A 27 -11.60 24.04 -24.56
N THR A 28 -11.47 23.25 -23.49
CA THR A 28 -11.01 21.86 -23.58
C THR A 28 -12.12 20.90 -24.01
N LEU A 29 -13.33 21.06 -23.46
CA LEU A 29 -14.44 20.15 -23.69
C LEU A 29 -15.43 20.66 -24.74
N GLY A 30 -15.42 21.95 -25.07
CA GLY A 30 -16.30 22.54 -26.10
C GLY A 30 -17.73 22.75 -25.63
N VAL A 31 -18.64 22.88 -26.61
CA VAL A 31 -20.06 23.19 -26.38
C VAL A 31 -20.92 21.97 -26.72
N PHE A 32 -21.86 21.68 -25.83
CA PHE A 32 -22.83 20.61 -25.99
C PHE A 32 -24.23 21.18 -26.08
N GLN A 33 -25.03 20.70 -27.02
CA GLN A 33 -26.42 21.14 -27.20
C GLN A 33 -27.34 19.93 -27.19
N GLY A 34 -28.47 20.00 -26.49
CA GLY A 34 -29.38 18.85 -26.39
C GLY A 34 -30.57 19.13 -25.50
N GLU A 35 -31.51 18.20 -25.48
CA GLU A 35 -32.72 18.30 -24.65
C GLU A 35 -32.42 17.80 -23.24
N VAL A 36 -32.75 18.57 -22.21
CA VAL A 36 -32.50 18.16 -20.83
C VAL A 36 -33.37 16.96 -20.45
N SER A 37 -32.76 15.81 -20.20
CA SER A 37 -33.45 14.57 -19.81
C SER A 37 -33.58 14.39 -18.31
N ALA A 38 -32.62 14.89 -17.54
CA ALA A 38 -32.59 14.77 -16.09
C ALA A 38 -31.81 15.92 -15.46
N VAL A 39 -32.24 16.36 -14.28
CA VAL A 39 -31.49 17.29 -13.42
C VAL A 39 -31.47 16.70 -12.03
N ASP A 40 -30.28 16.41 -11.51
CA ASP A 40 -30.11 15.89 -10.14
C ASP A 40 -29.41 16.95 -9.28
N GLN A 41 -30.17 17.51 -8.35
CA GLN A 41 -29.70 18.55 -7.46
C GLN A 41 -28.80 18.00 -6.33
N ALA A 42 -28.96 16.74 -5.93
CA ALA A 42 -28.12 16.13 -4.90
C ALA A 42 -26.73 15.79 -5.44
N SER A 43 -26.64 15.26 -6.65
CA SER A 43 -25.36 14.98 -7.31
C SER A 43 -24.79 16.18 -8.08
N GLN A 44 -25.54 17.28 -8.19
CA GLN A 44 -25.17 18.46 -8.98
C GLN A 44 -24.85 18.10 -10.43
N THR A 45 -25.76 17.36 -11.09
CA THR A 45 -25.60 16.93 -12.48
C THR A 45 -26.81 17.27 -13.35
N ILE A 46 -26.56 17.41 -14.66
CA ILE A 46 -27.58 17.62 -15.70
C ILE A 46 -27.30 16.69 -16.88
N SER A 47 -28.32 15.98 -17.36
CA SER A 47 -28.22 15.09 -18.50
C SER A 47 -28.90 15.67 -19.74
N LEU A 48 -28.26 15.51 -20.89
CA LEU A 48 -28.78 15.88 -22.20
C LEU A 48 -29.04 14.65 -23.05
N ARG A 49 -30.26 14.51 -23.57
CA ARG A 49 -30.65 13.51 -24.55
C ARG A 49 -30.34 13.98 -25.98
N GLN A 50 -29.90 13.03 -26.79
CA GLN A 50 -29.44 13.22 -28.18
C GLN A 50 -28.51 14.44 -28.34
N PRO A 51 -27.43 14.53 -27.54
CA PRO A 51 -26.61 15.73 -27.54
C PRO A 51 -25.81 15.88 -28.84
N PHE A 52 -25.54 17.11 -29.21
CA PHE A 52 -24.61 17.53 -30.24
C PHE A 52 -23.39 18.14 -29.56
N HIS A 53 -22.20 17.72 -29.96
CA HIS A 53 -20.94 18.27 -29.51
C HIS A 53 -20.32 19.10 -30.62
N ASN A 54 -20.13 20.39 -30.38
CA ASN A 54 -19.61 21.35 -31.36
C ASN A 54 -20.33 21.27 -32.73
N GLY A 55 -21.65 21.08 -32.71
CA GLY A 55 -22.49 20.96 -33.91
C GLY A 55 -22.54 19.56 -34.55
N VAL A 56 -21.79 18.58 -34.03
CA VAL A 56 -21.79 17.19 -34.52
C VAL A 56 -22.57 16.31 -33.55
N LYS A 57 -23.48 15.48 -34.06
CA LYS A 57 -24.29 14.57 -33.21
C LYS A 57 -23.40 13.59 -32.46
N CYS A 58 -23.57 13.50 -31.14
CA CYS A 58 -22.85 12.53 -30.32
C CYS A 58 -23.28 11.09 -30.68
N PRO A 59 -22.36 10.11 -30.64
CA PRO A 59 -22.68 8.71 -30.88
C PRO A 59 -23.50 8.08 -29.73
N VAL A 60 -23.47 8.71 -28.56
CA VAL A 60 -24.19 8.27 -27.36
C VAL A 60 -25.56 8.97 -27.26
N PRO A 61 -26.61 8.26 -26.82
CA PRO A 61 -27.97 8.80 -26.78
C PRO A 61 -28.18 9.80 -25.66
N GLU A 62 -27.34 9.81 -24.63
CA GLU A 62 -27.43 10.69 -23.47
C GLU A 62 -26.04 11.00 -22.91
N VAL A 63 -25.82 12.23 -22.45
CA VAL A 63 -24.57 12.66 -21.80
C VAL A 63 -24.91 13.44 -20.54
N THR A 64 -24.28 13.08 -19.42
CA THR A 64 -24.45 13.74 -18.13
C THR A 64 -23.25 14.63 -17.80
N PHE A 65 -23.51 15.86 -17.41
CA PHE A 65 -22.53 16.89 -17.08
C PHE A 65 -22.62 17.21 -15.58
N SER A 66 -21.46 17.33 -14.93
CA SER A 66 -21.40 17.91 -13.59
C SER A 66 -21.53 19.43 -13.67
N ALA A 67 -22.26 20.02 -12.73
CA ALA A 67 -22.39 21.48 -12.61
C ALA A 67 -21.03 22.18 -12.40
N MET A 68 -19.99 21.47 -11.97
CA MET A 68 -18.63 22.01 -11.83
C MET A 68 -17.94 22.26 -13.20
N ASP A 69 -18.30 21.47 -14.22
CA ASP A 69 -17.68 21.54 -15.55
C ASP A 69 -18.37 22.55 -16.47
N ILE A 70 -19.53 23.08 -16.05
CA ILE A 70 -20.35 24.00 -16.84
C ILE A 70 -19.89 25.43 -16.58
N LYS A 71 -19.31 26.06 -17.60
CA LYS A 71 -18.93 27.48 -17.54
C LYS A 71 -20.10 28.40 -17.86
N GLU A 72 -20.95 27.99 -18.80
CA GLU A 72 -22.10 28.76 -19.25
C GLU A 72 -23.21 27.80 -19.72
N LEU A 73 -24.46 28.09 -19.36
CA LEU A 73 -25.65 27.36 -19.81
C LEU A 73 -26.66 28.35 -20.38
N LYS A 74 -27.17 28.08 -21.59
CA LYS A 74 -28.18 28.89 -22.28
C LYS A 74 -29.35 28.01 -22.69
N ILE A 75 -30.58 28.43 -22.40
CA ILE A 75 -31.78 27.82 -22.99
C ILE A 75 -31.89 28.31 -24.43
N LEU A 76 -32.12 27.37 -25.34
CA LEU A 76 -32.33 27.64 -26.76
C LEU A 76 -33.84 27.65 -27.02
N ASP A 77 -34.42 28.83 -27.13
CA ASP A 77 -35.81 28.98 -27.54
C ASP A 77 -35.94 28.63 -29.03
N ILE A 78 -36.38 27.40 -29.32
CA ILE A 78 -36.87 27.09 -30.66
C ILE A 78 -38.31 27.57 -30.73
N PRO A 79 -38.68 28.48 -31.66
CA PRO A 79 -40.07 28.79 -31.90
C PRO A 79 -40.80 27.52 -32.34
N ASN A 80 -41.64 26.99 -31.44
CA ASN A 80 -42.44 25.79 -31.66
C ASN A 80 -43.29 25.92 -32.92
N GLY A 81 -42.91 25.17 -33.95
CA GLY A 81 -43.68 24.99 -35.17
C GLY A 81 -43.58 23.56 -35.66
N VAL A 82 -44.72 22.86 -35.60
CA VAL A 82 -45.07 21.64 -36.35
C VAL A 82 -44.73 20.27 -35.70
N SER A 83 -45.70 19.82 -34.91
CA SER A 83 -46.46 18.57 -35.02
C SER A 83 -45.86 17.39 -35.82
N LYS A 84 -45.82 16.23 -35.15
CA LYS A 84 -45.63 14.89 -35.69
C LYS A 84 -46.38 14.62 -37.01
N THR A 85 -45.69 14.04 -38.00
CA THR A 85 -46.25 13.06 -38.94
C THR A 85 -45.19 12.06 -39.41
N SER A 86 -45.62 10.80 -39.46
CA SER A 86 -44.98 9.63 -40.06
C SER A 86 -44.75 9.76 -41.57
N SER A 87 -43.63 9.25 -42.10
CA SER A 87 -43.57 8.34 -43.27
C SER A 87 -42.16 8.18 -43.88
N SER A 88 -41.84 6.90 -44.16
CA SER A 88 -41.04 6.30 -45.25
C SER A 88 -39.97 7.06 -46.07
N GLN A 89 -38.88 6.30 -46.29
CA GLN A 89 -38.06 6.14 -47.51
C GLN A 89 -37.07 7.24 -47.96
N GLY A 90 -35.79 6.82 -48.04
CA GLY A 90 -35.02 6.86 -49.28
C GLY A 90 -34.00 8.00 -49.47
N GLY A 91 -32.76 7.63 -49.85
CA GLY A 91 -31.89 8.49 -50.65
C GLY A 91 -30.47 8.72 -50.11
N ALA A 92 -29.49 8.03 -50.70
CA ALA A 92 -28.06 8.30 -50.60
C ALA A 92 -27.66 9.59 -51.32
N LEU A 93 -26.49 10.17 -50.99
CA LEU A 93 -25.46 10.67 -51.93
C LEU A 93 -24.19 11.15 -51.17
N ASP A 94 -23.05 10.92 -51.83
CA ASP A 94 -21.63 10.97 -51.40
C ASP A 94 -21.01 12.41 -51.49
N PRO A 95 -19.75 12.64 -51.06
CA PRO A 95 -19.19 13.94 -50.68
C PRO A 95 -18.14 14.54 -51.65
N GLY A 96 -17.72 15.77 -51.35
CA GLY A 96 -16.43 16.37 -51.74
C GLY A 96 -16.48 17.90 -51.93
N PRO A 97 -15.35 18.60 -52.14
CA PRO A 97 -14.00 18.36 -51.62
C PRO A 97 -13.35 19.62 -51.00
N ALA A 98 -12.15 19.46 -50.43
CA ALA A 98 -11.28 20.51 -49.89
C ALA A 98 -10.69 21.45 -50.97
N PRO A 99 -10.05 22.56 -50.56
CA PRO A 99 -8.87 23.04 -51.25
C PRO A 99 -7.66 23.23 -50.34
N SER A 100 -6.52 22.90 -50.93
CA SER A 100 -5.13 23.02 -50.49
C SER A 100 -4.52 24.38 -50.83
N GLY A 101 -3.50 24.78 -50.05
CA GLY A 101 -2.34 25.55 -50.53
C GLY A 101 -1.99 26.80 -49.72
N TYR A 102 -0.83 26.78 -49.04
CA TYR A 102 0.36 27.52 -49.53
C TYR A 102 1.62 27.19 -48.72
N SER A 103 2.71 27.07 -49.45
CA SER A 103 4.08 26.85 -49.05
C SER A 103 4.80 28.13 -48.63
N GLY A 104 5.78 28.03 -47.72
CA GLY A 104 6.83 29.02 -47.49
C GLY A 104 8.07 28.37 -46.89
N ARG A 105 9.21 28.46 -47.59
CA ARG A 105 10.50 27.82 -47.28
C ARG A 105 11.61 28.88 -47.43
N SER A 106 12.51 28.97 -46.45
CA SER A 106 13.91 29.47 -46.54
C SER A 106 14.55 29.26 -45.15
N SER A 107 15.58 28.42 -44.95
CA SER A 107 17.04 28.65 -45.15
C SER A 107 17.53 29.99 -44.59
N GLY A 108 18.54 30.14 -43.74
CA GLY A 108 19.59 29.29 -43.15
C GLY A 108 20.60 30.26 -42.49
N GLY A 109 21.48 29.80 -41.59
CA GLY A 109 22.55 30.65 -41.06
C GLY A 109 23.22 30.12 -39.80
N ALA A 110 24.51 29.80 -39.91
CA ALA A 110 25.40 29.30 -38.87
C ALA A 110 26.29 30.42 -38.28
N GLY A 111 26.91 30.14 -37.12
CA GLY A 111 28.00 30.90 -36.48
C GLY A 111 27.77 31.02 -34.97
N SER A 112 28.40 30.24 -34.07
CA SER A 112 29.81 30.13 -33.66
C SER A 112 30.32 31.24 -32.72
N GLY A 113 30.71 30.84 -31.50
CA GLY A 113 31.83 31.43 -30.74
C GLY A 113 31.49 32.15 -29.44
N GLY A 114 32.11 31.72 -28.32
CA GLY A 114 32.24 32.55 -27.12
C GLY A 114 32.32 31.78 -25.79
N GLN A 115 33.52 31.74 -25.19
CA GLN A 115 33.90 31.00 -23.98
C GLN A 115 33.45 31.67 -22.67
N GLY A 116 33.40 30.88 -21.58
CA GLY A 116 33.35 31.36 -20.21
C GLY A 116 33.51 30.22 -19.20
N SER A 117 34.67 30.17 -18.55
CA SER A 117 35.16 29.14 -17.61
C SER A 117 34.58 29.29 -16.20
N SER A 118 34.40 28.18 -15.47
CA SER A 118 34.92 28.02 -14.10
C SER A 118 34.72 26.60 -13.56
N SER A 119 35.84 25.99 -13.19
CA SER A 119 35.92 24.75 -12.43
C SER A 119 35.74 25.01 -10.93
N ALA A 120 35.07 24.12 -10.22
CA ALA A 120 35.37 23.84 -8.82
C ALA A 120 35.04 22.39 -8.48
N THR A 121 36.08 21.60 -8.32
CA THR A 121 36.08 20.25 -7.73
C THR A 121 35.94 20.35 -6.22
N MET A 122 35.01 19.59 -5.62
CA MET A 122 35.00 19.35 -4.17
C MET A 122 35.15 17.85 -3.91
N ALA A 123 36.25 17.50 -3.26
CA ALA A 123 36.56 16.17 -2.77
C ALA A 123 35.73 15.85 -1.53
N VAL A 124 35.16 14.64 -1.46
CA VAL A 124 34.51 14.08 -0.26
C VAL A 124 35.32 12.85 0.19
N PRO A 125 35.63 12.69 1.49
CA PRO A 125 36.50 11.61 1.97
C PRO A 125 35.78 10.26 2.00
N ARG A 126 36.52 9.22 1.61
CA ARG A 126 36.17 7.80 1.76
C ARG A 126 36.13 7.41 3.24
N LYS A 127 35.08 6.69 3.66
CA LYS A 127 35.13 5.78 4.82
C LYS A 127 34.73 4.37 4.38
N ALA A 128 35.59 3.43 4.73
CA ALA A 128 35.52 2.02 4.39
C ALA A 128 34.50 1.25 5.26
N SER A 129 34.09 0.11 4.71
CA SER A 129 33.12 -0.86 5.21
C SER A 129 33.45 -1.49 6.56
N ALA A 130 32.39 -1.86 7.31
CA ALA A 130 32.44 -2.92 8.30
C ALA A 130 31.37 -3.98 7.97
N ASN A 131 31.83 -5.14 7.49
CA ASN A 131 31.08 -6.39 7.41
C ASN A 131 30.94 -6.97 8.81
N ASN A 132 29.71 -7.30 9.25
CA ASN A 132 29.51 -8.11 10.45
C ASN A 132 28.82 -9.43 10.05
N ARG A 133 29.61 -10.51 9.96
CA ARG A 133 29.12 -11.88 9.84
C ARG A 133 29.07 -12.48 11.24
N GLY A 134 27.86 -12.65 11.77
CA GLY A 134 27.61 -13.47 12.95
C GLY A 134 27.67 -14.95 12.58
N LEU A 135 28.62 -15.67 13.16
CA LEU A 135 28.68 -17.12 13.15
C LEU A 135 28.14 -17.64 14.49
N ASN A 136 27.09 -18.45 14.40
CA ASN A 136 26.63 -19.33 15.47
C ASN A 136 27.75 -20.27 15.90
N GLN A 137 28.02 -20.38 17.20
CA GLN A 137 28.65 -21.57 17.76
C GLN A 137 27.83 -22.14 18.90
N ALA A 138 27.48 -23.40 18.71
CA ALA A 138 26.86 -24.30 19.65
C ALA A 138 27.80 -24.67 20.80
N THR A 139 27.19 -24.90 21.96
CA THR A 139 27.81 -25.49 23.14
C THR A 139 28.17 -26.97 22.91
N PRO A 140 29.28 -27.44 23.51
CA PRO A 140 29.29 -28.80 24.02
C PRO A 140 29.70 -28.90 25.49
N LYS A 141 29.21 -29.98 26.07
CA LYS A 141 29.15 -30.36 27.48
C LYS A 141 30.52 -30.63 28.11
N LYS A 142 30.56 -30.33 29.41
CA LYS A 142 31.50 -30.78 30.44
C LYS A 142 31.66 -32.31 30.45
N ASN A 143 32.90 -32.79 30.53
CA ASN A 143 33.27 -34.01 31.24
C ASN A 143 34.78 -34.02 31.53
N GLY A 144 35.15 -34.54 32.71
CA GLY A 144 36.48 -35.10 32.95
C GLY A 144 37.40 -34.32 33.89
N VAL A 145 37.18 -34.52 35.19
CA VAL A 145 38.18 -34.30 36.25
C VAL A 145 39.39 -35.21 36.00
N LYS A 146 40.61 -34.66 36.07
CA LYS A 146 41.80 -35.43 36.44
C LYS A 146 42.82 -34.56 37.18
N ASN A 147 43.39 -35.21 38.18
CA ASN A 147 44.09 -34.69 39.35
C ASN A 147 45.61 -34.59 39.13
N GLY A 148 46.27 -33.75 39.93
CA GLY A 148 47.71 -33.78 40.23
C GLY A 148 48.58 -32.97 39.26
N GLY A 149 49.55 -32.17 39.69
CA GLY A 149 50.10 -31.89 41.01
C GLY A 149 51.49 -31.26 40.81
N GLY A 150 51.85 -30.29 41.67
CA GLY A 150 53.24 -29.96 42.01
C GLY A 150 54.02 -28.99 41.12
N GLY A 151 54.35 -27.83 41.69
CA GLY A 151 55.77 -27.46 41.88
C GLY A 151 56.34 -26.27 41.09
N GLY A 152 56.62 -25.17 41.82
CA GLY A 152 57.68 -24.17 41.59
C GLY A 152 57.47 -23.21 40.40
N GLY A 153 57.80 -21.91 40.43
CA GLY A 153 58.58 -21.07 41.32
C GLY A 153 59.22 -19.95 40.47
N GLY A 154 59.10 -18.69 40.91
CA GLY A 154 59.73 -17.49 40.30
C GLY A 154 58.82 -16.72 39.34
N GLY A 155 58.64 -15.39 39.38
CA GLY A 155 59.30 -14.30 40.10
C GLY A 155 59.51 -13.11 39.13
N GLY A 156 58.93 -11.94 39.44
CA GLY A 156 59.27 -10.61 38.83
C GLY A 156 58.34 -10.12 37.71
N GLN A 157 57.40 -9.18 37.97
CA GLN A 157 57.47 -7.69 37.78
C GLN A 157 57.37 -7.26 36.30
N MET A 158 56.51 -6.34 35.82
CA MET A 158 55.78 -5.14 36.31
C MET A 158 54.49 -4.96 35.45
N LYS A 159 53.31 -4.53 35.96
CA LYS A 159 52.87 -3.13 36.26
C LYS A 159 52.92 -2.22 35.01
N VAL A 160 51.95 -1.40 34.57
CA VAL A 160 50.75 -0.74 35.13
C VAL A 160 49.92 -0.20 33.93
N LYS A 161 48.58 -0.27 33.99
CA LYS A 161 47.62 0.83 33.73
C LYS A 161 46.28 0.26 33.27
N ASP A 162 45.29 0.34 34.16
CA ASP A 162 43.92 0.76 33.87
C ASP A 162 43.22 0.97 35.24
N ASP A 163 43.59 2.06 35.91
CA ASP A 163 43.04 2.53 37.20
C ASP A 163 42.35 3.90 37.01
N GLU A 164 41.31 3.98 36.16
CA GLU A 164 40.54 5.22 35.98
C GLU A 164 39.02 4.99 35.81
N CYS A 165 38.38 4.16 36.65
CA CYS A 165 36.91 4.23 36.72
C CYS A 165 36.21 3.87 38.04
N PHE A 166 36.90 3.41 39.08
CA PHE A 166 36.26 3.10 40.37
C PHE A 166 37.12 3.42 41.60
N GLY A 167 37.95 4.47 41.52
CA GLY A 167 38.78 4.91 42.63
C GLY A 167 38.20 6.17 43.29
N ASP A 168 37.14 6.04 44.09
CA ASP A 168 36.96 6.97 45.22
C ASP A 168 36.07 6.38 46.33
N GLY A 169 36.70 6.14 47.49
CA GLY A 169 36.12 6.43 48.81
C GLY A 169 35.03 5.53 49.38
N VAL A 170 35.33 4.27 49.73
CA VAL A 170 34.67 3.58 50.86
C VAL A 170 35.65 2.59 51.52
N ASP A 171 36.57 3.07 52.34
CA ASP A 171 37.39 2.20 53.21
C ASP A 171 37.48 2.79 54.63
N GLU A 172 36.33 2.90 55.29
CA GLU A 172 36.24 3.00 56.75
C GLU A 172 34.96 2.28 57.18
N GLY A 173 35.03 0.95 57.34
CA GLY A 173 33.88 0.19 57.87
C GLY A 173 33.90 -1.33 57.74
N LEU A 174 34.97 -1.96 57.24
CA LEU A 174 35.00 -3.42 56.99
C LEU A 174 36.00 -4.20 57.86
N ASP A 175 36.26 -3.76 59.09
CA ASP A 175 37.03 -4.52 60.09
C ASP A 175 36.13 -5.33 61.05
N THR A 176 34.88 -5.60 60.68
CA THR A 176 34.06 -6.61 61.37
C THR A 176 34.13 -7.91 60.59
N ASP A 177 35.14 -8.72 60.85
CA ASP A 177 35.18 -10.10 60.39
C ASP A 177 33.87 -10.81 60.80
N PHE A 178 33.13 -11.26 59.81
CA PHE A 178 31.86 -11.95 59.99
C PHE A 178 32.13 -13.28 60.70
N ASP A 179 31.73 -13.39 61.97
CA ASP A 179 31.90 -14.59 62.79
C ASP A 179 30.97 -15.73 62.33
N PHE A 180 31.46 -16.52 61.37
CA PHE A 180 30.77 -17.69 60.84
C PHE A 180 30.57 -18.80 61.89
N GLU A 181 31.41 -18.86 62.92
CA GLU A 181 31.42 -19.94 63.89
C GLU A 181 30.40 -19.68 65.02
N GLY A 182 30.32 -18.42 65.49
CA GLY A 182 29.29 -17.97 66.44
C GLY A 182 27.87 -18.03 65.87
N ASN A 183 27.69 -17.69 64.58
CA ASN A 183 26.39 -17.82 63.92
C ASN A 183 25.99 -19.28 63.64
N LEU A 184 26.95 -20.19 63.43
CA LEU A 184 26.68 -21.62 63.30
C LEU A 184 26.23 -22.23 64.63
N ALA A 185 26.79 -21.77 65.75
CA ALA A 185 26.47 -22.26 67.09
C ALA A 185 25.08 -21.83 67.60
N LEU A 186 24.52 -20.75 67.03
CA LEU A 186 23.14 -20.31 67.30
C LEU A 186 22.09 -21.16 66.57
N PHE A 187 22.50 -21.99 65.61
CA PHE A 187 21.61 -22.90 64.89
C PHE A 187 21.52 -24.24 65.62
N ASP A 188 20.50 -24.39 66.49
CA ASP A 188 20.20 -25.65 67.15
C ASP A 188 19.60 -26.65 66.14
N LYS A 189 20.51 -27.33 65.45
CA LYS A 189 20.19 -28.35 64.44
C LYS A 189 19.37 -29.48 65.05
N ALA A 190 19.57 -29.82 66.32
CA ALA A 190 18.83 -30.89 66.99
C ALA A 190 17.38 -30.49 67.28
N ALA A 191 17.13 -29.24 67.70
CA ALA A 191 15.77 -28.72 67.87
C ALA A 191 14.98 -28.70 66.56
N VAL A 192 15.62 -28.32 65.45
CA VAL A 192 14.98 -28.32 64.12
C VAL A 192 14.62 -29.74 63.67
N PHE A 193 15.50 -30.73 63.88
CA PHE A 193 15.18 -32.13 63.56
C PHE A 193 14.09 -32.71 64.47
N SER A 194 14.01 -32.29 65.73
CA SER A 194 12.94 -32.71 66.64
C SER A 194 11.57 -32.16 66.24
N GLN A 195 11.49 -30.92 65.73
CA GLN A 195 10.25 -30.34 65.18
C GLN A 195 9.76 -31.04 63.91
N ILE A 196 10.68 -31.62 63.11
CA ILE A 196 10.35 -32.37 61.90
C ILE A 196 9.76 -33.75 62.25
N ASP A 197 10.22 -34.39 63.33
CA ASP A 197 9.70 -35.69 63.78
C ASP A 197 8.35 -35.57 64.52
N THR A 198 8.08 -34.44 65.19
CA THR A 198 6.78 -34.16 65.81
C THR A 198 5.76 -33.60 64.81
N GLY A 199 5.50 -34.37 63.75
CA GLY A 199 4.23 -34.45 63.01
C GLY A 199 3.31 -33.23 62.88
N ASP A 200 3.84 -32.02 62.68
CA ASP A 200 3.00 -30.86 62.39
C ASP A 200 2.75 -30.75 60.88
N ARG A 201 1.49 -30.53 60.52
CA ARG A 201 0.93 -30.72 59.18
C ARG A 201 1.78 -30.04 58.10
N THR A 202 2.52 -30.84 57.34
CA THR A 202 3.16 -30.36 56.11
C THR A 202 2.08 -29.77 55.20
N PRO A 203 2.13 -28.48 54.83
CA PRO A 203 1.24 -27.98 53.80
C PRO A 203 1.48 -28.84 52.56
N SER A 204 0.40 -29.24 51.89
CA SER A 204 0.44 -30.05 50.66
C SER A 204 1.56 -29.51 49.78
N ARG A 205 2.58 -30.34 49.58
CA ARG A 205 3.75 -29.99 48.77
C ARG A 205 3.25 -29.89 47.34
N TYR A 206 2.78 -28.70 46.99
CA TYR A 206 2.25 -28.43 45.66
C TYR A 206 3.32 -28.88 44.68
N ARG A 207 2.94 -29.75 43.75
CA ARG A 207 3.84 -30.07 42.66
C ARG A 207 4.16 -28.76 41.92
N HIS A 208 5.32 -28.72 41.28
CA HIS A 208 5.83 -27.51 40.61
C HIS A 208 4.92 -27.02 39.47
N ASP A 209 3.94 -27.82 39.06
CA ASP A 209 2.89 -27.55 38.09
C ASP A 209 1.56 -27.08 38.71
N GLU A 210 1.33 -27.27 40.01
CA GLU A 210 0.02 -27.01 40.65
C GLU A 210 -0.24 -25.52 40.98
N ASN A 211 0.76 -24.64 40.84
CA ASN A 211 0.63 -23.18 41.00
C ASN A 211 1.06 -22.40 39.74
N ILE A 212 1.12 -23.06 38.58
CA ILE A 212 1.22 -22.34 37.31
C ILE A 212 -0.17 -21.77 37.05
N LEU A 213 -0.40 -20.53 37.47
CA LEU A 213 -1.51 -19.74 36.94
C LEU A 213 -1.39 -19.84 35.43
N GLU A 214 -2.37 -20.46 34.76
CA GLU A 214 -2.49 -20.40 33.31
C GLU A 214 -2.47 -18.91 32.96
N ALA A 215 -1.31 -18.42 32.54
CA ALA A 215 -1.15 -17.04 32.16
C ALA A 215 -2.01 -16.89 30.92
N LYS A 216 -3.25 -16.39 31.10
CA LYS A 216 -4.09 -15.98 29.98
C LYS A 216 -3.18 -15.14 29.10
N PRO A 217 -2.97 -15.54 27.82
CA PRO A 217 -2.06 -14.82 26.95
C PRO A 217 -2.36 -13.34 27.06
N ILE A 218 -1.37 -12.53 27.42
CA ILE A 218 -1.58 -11.09 27.53
C ILE A 218 -1.84 -10.61 26.10
N VAL A 219 -3.12 -10.42 25.77
CA VAL A 219 -3.52 -9.90 24.47
C VAL A 219 -3.13 -8.43 24.42
N TYR A 220 -2.03 -8.12 23.73
CA TYR A 220 -1.55 -6.75 23.58
C TYR A 220 -2.40 -6.00 22.54
N ARG A 221 -3.58 -5.53 22.97
CA ARG A 221 -4.47 -4.70 22.15
C ARG A 221 -4.13 -3.23 22.31
N GLN A 222 -3.40 -2.69 21.34
CA GLN A 222 -3.05 -1.26 21.31
C GLN A 222 -3.82 -0.47 20.24
N ILE A 223 -4.56 -1.17 19.38
CA ILE A 223 -5.43 -0.58 18.37
C ILE A 223 -6.88 -0.93 18.72
N THR A 224 -7.73 0.09 18.83
CA THR A 224 -9.17 -0.07 19.06
C THR A 224 -9.93 0.67 17.97
N VAL A 225 -10.87 -0.03 17.34
CA VAL A 225 -11.74 0.49 16.28
C VAL A 225 -13.15 0.72 16.84
N PRO A 226 -13.93 1.67 16.29
CA PRO A 226 -15.27 1.97 16.80
C PRO A 226 -16.30 0.88 16.51
N GLN A 227 -16.00 -0.02 15.58
CA GLN A 227 -16.87 -1.11 15.14
C GLN A 227 -16.54 -2.39 15.94
N GLN A 228 -17.57 -3.13 16.38
CA GLN A 228 -17.40 -4.41 17.07
C GLN A 228 -17.63 -5.58 16.11
N GLY A 229 -16.92 -6.70 16.32
CA GLY A 229 -17.18 -7.97 15.60
C GLY A 229 -16.49 -8.17 14.25
N GLY A 230 -15.50 -7.33 13.90
CA GLY A 230 -14.65 -7.57 12.72
C GLY A 230 -13.64 -8.70 12.92
N LYS A 231 -13.01 -9.17 11.83
CA LYS A 231 -11.88 -10.09 11.91
C LYS A 231 -10.71 -9.43 12.66
N GLU A 232 -9.97 -10.23 13.40
CA GLU A 232 -8.77 -9.78 14.10
C GLU A 232 -7.54 -10.51 13.57
N TYR A 233 -6.44 -9.78 13.48
CA TYR A 233 -5.14 -10.32 13.14
C TYR A 233 -4.18 -10.09 14.30
N CYS A 234 -3.09 -10.86 14.33
CA CYS A 234 -1.98 -10.66 15.23
C CYS A 234 -0.66 -10.53 14.46
N THR A 235 0.24 -9.68 14.97
CA THR A 235 1.61 -9.60 14.45
C THR A 235 2.48 -10.74 15.00
N ASP A 236 3.68 -10.92 14.48
CA ASP A 236 4.69 -11.86 15.04
C ASP A 236 4.99 -11.61 16.53
N SER A 237 4.77 -10.39 17.02
CA SER A 237 4.96 -10.00 18.42
C SER A 237 3.69 -10.11 19.27
N GLY A 238 2.60 -10.67 18.74
CA GLY A 238 1.33 -10.83 19.43
C GLY A 238 0.51 -9.55 19.61
N LEU A 239 0.81 -8.47 18.86
CA LEU A 239 -0.02 -7.26 18.88
C LEU A 239 -1.29 -7.51 18.06
N VAL A 240 -2.45 -7.23 18.64
CA VAL A 240 -3.73 -7.37 17.92
C VAL A 240 -3.94 -6.17 16.99
N VAL A 241 -4.18 -6.47 15.72
CA VAL A 241 -4.53 -5.53 14.66
C VAL A 241 -5.95 -5.86 14.17
N PRO A 242 -6.97 -5.09 14.59
CA PRO A 242 -8.33 -5.32 14.14
C PRO A 242 -8.51 -4.93 12.68
N SER A 243 -9.38 -5.66 11.97
CA SER A 243 -9.86 -5.23 10.66
C SER A 243 -10.86 -4.08 10.77
N VAL A 244 -10.97 -3.32 9.68
CA VAL A 244 -11.94 -2.21 9.54
C VAL A 244 -12.85 -2.44 8.35
N THR A 245 -14.06 -1.88 8.40
CA THR A 245 -14.92 -1.86 7.20
C THR A 245 -14.31 -0.99 6.12
N PHE A 246 -14.67 -1.27 4.86
CA PHE A 246 -14.24 -0.43 3.73
C PHE A 246 -14.66 1.04 3.91
N ASP A 247 -15.87 1.32 4.42
CA ASP A 247 -16.32 2.68 4.68
C ASP A 247 -15.47 3.43 5.71
N LEU A 248 -15.00 2.75 6.77
CA LEU A 248 -14.10 3.36 7.75
C LEU A 248 -12.71 3.58 7.14
N HIS A 249 -12.21 2.63 6.36
CA HIS A 249 -10.94 2.75 5.64
C HIS A 249 -10.95 3.92 4.66
N LYS A 250 -12.02 4.05 3.85
CA LYS A 250 -12.22 5.19 2.94
C LYS A 250 -12.26 6.52 3.69
N ARG A 251 -13.02 6.62 4.80
CA ARG A 251 -13.05 7.83 5.64
C ARG A 251 -11.67 8.17 6.23
N LEU A 252 -10.90 7.18 6.64
CA LEU A 252 -9.53 7.36 7.14
C LEU A 252 -8.63 7.95 6.04
N LEU A 253 -8.67 7.41 4.83
CA LEU A 253 -7.89 7.93 3.71
C LEU A 253 -8.32 9.35 3.32
N SER A 254 -9.62 9.63 3.29
CA SER A 254 -10.13 10.99 3.03
C SER A 254 -9.72 11.98 4.13
N ALA A 255 -9.66 11.56 5.40
CA ALA A 255 -9.13 12.38 6.47
C ALA A 255 -7.64 12.66 6.29
N ALA A 256 -6.85 11.64 5.96
CA ALA A 256 -5.41 11.80 5.70
C ALA A 256 -5.12 12.77 4.54
N GLU A 257 -5.93 12.70 3.49
CA GLU A 257 -5.84 13.61 2.34
C GLU A 257 -6.11 15.07 2.70
N ARG A 258 -7.13 15.34 3.54
CA ARG A 258 -7.40 16.69 4.08
C ARG A 258 -6.21 17.25 4.88
N HIS A 259 -5.40 16.39 5.50
CA HIS A 259 -4.19 16.77 6.24
C HIS A 259 -2.91 16.72 5.38
N GLY A 260 -3.02 16.65 4.06
CA GLY A 260 -1.89 16.78 3.13
C GLY A 260 -1.18 15.47 2.77
N LEU A 261 -1.68 14.32 3.21
CA LEU A 261 -1.24 13.01 2.70
C LEU A 261 -2.04 12.68 1.43
N THR A 262 -1.71 13.38 0.34
CA THR A 262 -2.40 13.30 -0.97
C THR A 262 -2.37 11.90 -1.58
N LEU A 263 -3.28 11.61 -2.52
CA LEU A 263 -3.30 10.35 -3.25
C LEU A 263 -1.94 9.99 -3.85
N GLU A 264 -1.27 10.91 -4.54
CA GLU A 264 0.04 10.67 -5.16
C GLU A 264 1.12 10.31 -4.13
N ARG A 265 1.12 10.95 -2.95
CA ARG A 265 2.03 10.59 -1.85
C ARG A 265 1.78 9.18 -1.34
N ARG A 266 0.51 8.77 -1.24
CA ARG A 266 0.14 7.42 -0.82
C ARG A 266 0.48 6.39 -1.91
N LEU A 267 0.30 6.73 -3.18
CA LEU A 267 0.68 5.87 -4.32
C LEU A 267 2.18 5.63 -4.32
N GLU A 268 3.01 6.67 -4.20
CA GLU A 268 4.47 6.54 -4.13
C GLU A 268 4.90 5.68 -2.93
N MET A 269 4.35 5.95 -1.74
CA MET A 269 4.67 5.18 -0.53
C MET A 269 4.27 3.70 -0.66
N THR A 270 3.09 3.45 -1.23
CA THR A 270 2.59 2.09 -1.51
C THR A 270 3.49 1.40 -2.52
N GLY A 271 3.86 2.07 -3.62
CA GLY A 271 4.74 1.52 -4.65
C GLY A 271 6.12 1.16 -4.10
N VAL A 272 6.73 2.03 -3.28
CA VAL A 272 8.00 1.74 -2.61
C VAL A 272 7.89 0.53 -1.69
N CYS A 273 6.90 0.51 -0.79
CA CYS A 273 6.80 -0.57 0.21
C CYS A 273 6.40 -1.91 -0.42
N ALA A 274 5.45 -1.90 -1.38
CA ALA A 274 5.03 -3.08 -2.10
C ALA A 274 6.16 -3.66 -2.96
N SER A 275 6.95 -2.79 -3.62
CA SER A 275 8.12 -3.25 -4.39
C SER A 275 9.20 -3.82 -3.47
N GLN A 276 9.47 -3.24 -2.30
CA GLN A 276 10.40 -3.83 -1.32
C GLN A 276 9.96 -5.22 -0.83
N MET A 277 8.65 -5.40 -0.59
CA MET A 277 8.08 -6.72 -0.30
C MET A 277 8.29 -7.67 -1.48
N ALA A 278 7.92 -7.27 -2.69
CA ALA A 278 8.08 -8.09 -3.90
C ALA A 278 9.55 -8.46 -4.18
N LEU A 279 10.50 -7.55 -4.04
CA LEU A 279 11.94 -7.83 -4.17
C LEU A 279 12.41 -8.87 -3.15
N THR A 280 11.86 -8.84 -1.92
CA THR A 280 12.13 -9.87 -0.90
C THR A 280 11.59 -11.23 -1.33
N LEU A 281 10.37 -11.27 -1.88
CA LEU A 281 9.75 -12.50 -2.41
C LEU A 281 10.51 -13.08 -3.61
N LEU A 282 11.13 -12.23 -4.44
CA LEU A 282 11.96 -12.61 -5.58
C LEU A 282 13.37 -13.12 -5.20
N GLY A 283 13.66 -13.29 -3.91
CA GLY A 283 14.94 -13.79 -3.40
C GLY A 283 15.87 -12.71 -2.84
N GLY A 284 15.43 -11.44 -2.84
CA GLY A 284 16.10 -10.33 -2.18
C GLY A 284 17.56 -10.14 -2.62
N PRO A 285 18.47 -9.76 -1.70
CA PRO A 285 19.87 -9.51 -2.02
C PRO A 285 20.58 -10.71 -2.68
N ASN A 286 20.16 -11.95 -2.39
CA ASN A 286 20.82 -13.13 -2.95
C ASN A 286 20.66 -13.21 -4.48
N ARG A 287 19.53 -12.76 -5.01
CA ARG A 287 19.26 -12.75 -6.46
C ARG A 287 19.56 -11.39 -7.10
N LEU A 288 19.22 -10.30 -6.42
CA LEU A 288 19.19 -8.94 -6.96
C LEU A 288 20.43 -8.10 -6.61
N THR A 289 21.58 -8.73 -6.35
CA THR A 289 22.83 -7.97 -6.19
C THR A 289 23.29 -7.40 -7.53
N PRO A 290 23.84 -6.16 -7.57
CA PRO A 290 24.37 -5.57 -8.80
C PRO A 290 25.50 -6.40 -9.47
N LYS A 291 26.17 -7.26 -8.69
CA LYS A 291 27.21 -8.17 -9.18
C LYS A 291 26.66 -9.42 -9.84
N ASN A 292 25.39 -9.74 -9.61
CA ASN A 292 24.74 -10.89 -10.22
C ASN A 292 24.32 -10.53 -11.65
N VAL A 293 25.03 -11.08 -12.63
CA VAL A 293 24.78 -10.95 -14.07
C VAL A 293 23.91 -12.09 -14.63
N HIS A 294 23.38 -12.97 -13.78
CA HIS A 294 22.39 -13.98 -14.20
C HIS A 294 21.04 -13.35 -14.59
N GLN A 295 20.12 -14.18 -15.07
CA GLN A 295 18.79 -13.78 -15.51
C GLN A 295 18.05 -12.98 -14.42
N ARG A 296 17.63 -11.76 -14.78
CA ARG A 296 16.79 -10.89 -13.94
C ARG A 296 15.42 -11.54 -13.74
N PRO A 297 14.79 -11.37 -12.57
CA PRO A 297 13.46 -11.92 -12.36
C PRO A 297 12.42 -11.23 -13.24
N ALA A 298 11.47 -12.00 -13.74
CA ALA A 298 10.33 -11.51 -14.51
C ALA A 298 9.08 -11.39 -13.63
N VAL A 299 8.40 -10.25 -13.74
CA VAL A 299 7.17 -9.93 -13.00
C VAL A 299 6.09 -9.53 -13.98
N ALA A 300 4.97 -10.27 -13.97
CA ALA A 300 3.75 -9.84 -14.65
C ALA A 300 2.89 -9.04 -13.68
N LEU A 301 2.54 -7.81 -14.05
CA LEU A 301 1.76 -6.89 -13.25
C LEU A 301 0.39 -6.69 -13.91
N LEU A 302 -0.67 -7.16 -13.25
CA LEU A 302 -2.03 -7.14 -13.77
C LEU A 302 -2.82 -6.02 -13.10
N CYS A 303 -3.02 -4.90 -13.80
CA CYS A 303 -3.69 -3.72 -13.25
C CYS A 303 -5.05 -3.47 -13.91
N GLY A 304 -6.05 -3.12 -13.10
CA GLY A 304 -7.34 -2.62 -13.58
C GLY A 304 -7.38 -1.10 -13.71
N PRO A 305 -8.38 -0.53 -14.41
CA PRO A 305 -8.50 0.91 -14.67
C PRO A 305 -9.07 1.68 -13.46
N HIS A 306 -8.44 1.57 -12.30
CA HIS A 306 -8.82 2.23 -11.04
C HIS A 306 -7.60 2.52 -10.14
N VAL A 307 -7.84 3.04 -8.92
CA VAL A 307 -6.78 3.46 -8.00
C VAL A 307 -5.86 2.32 -7.54
N GLN A 308 -6.39 1.11 -7.33
CA GLN A 308 -5.58 -0.09 -7.02
C GLN A 308 -4.67 -0.46 -8.20
N GLY A 309 -5.13 -0.26 -9.43
CA GLY A 309 -4.28 -0.38 -10.61
C GLY A 309 -3.11 0.61 -10.58
N ALA A 310 -3.34 1.86 -10.18
CA ALA A 310 -2.28 2.86 -10.02
C ALA A 310 -1.27 2.47 -8.92
N GLN A 311 -1.73 1.90 -7.80
CA GLN A 311 -0.83 1.34 -6.77
C GLN A 311 0.07 0.24 -7.36
N GLY A 312 -0.51 -0.64 -8.18
CA GLY A 312 0.22 -1.66 -8.92
C GLY A 312 1.26 -1.06 -9.87
N ILE A 313 0.90 -0.07 -10.69
CA ILE A 313 1.81 0.59 -11.64
C ILE A 313 2.98 1.27 -10.90
N SER A 314 2.69 1.95 -9.78
CA SER A 314 3.73 2.53 -8.91
C SER A 314 4.70 1.45 -8.41
N CYS A 315 4.19 0.33 -7.91
CA CYS A 315 5.00 -0.84 -7.51
C CYS A 315 5.85 -1.37 -8.69
N GLY A 316 5.24 -1.56 -9.86
CA GLY A 316 5.92 -2.01 -11.08
C GLY A 316 7.03 -1.07 -11.53
N ARG A 317 6.83 0.24 -11.45
CA ARG A 317 7.84 1.26 -11.74
C ARG A 317 9.05 1.11 -10.83
N HIS A 318 8.83 0.96 -9.52
CA HIS A 318 9.94 0.74 -8.58
C HIS A 318 10.66 -0.58 -8.84
N LEU A 319 9.94 -1.66 -9.15
CA LEU A 319 10.56 -2.93 -9.54
C LEU A 319 11.43 -2.80 -10.79
N ALA A 320 10.94 -2.12 -11.82
CA ALA A 320 11.69 -1.88 -13.05
C ALA A 320 12.97 -1.04 -12.79
N ASN A 321 12.90 -0.04 -11.91
CA ASN A 321 14.07 0.73 -11.46
C ASN A 321 15.12 -0.14 -10.73
N HIS A 322 14.71 -1.28 -10.17
CA HIS A 322 15.59 -2.28 -9.55
C HIS A 322 15.97 -3.43 -10.51
N GLU A 323 15.90 -3.18 -11.83
CA GLU A 323 16.27 -4.10 -12.90
C GLU A 323 15.47 -5.41 -12.95
N VAL A 324 14.26 -5.40 -12.37
CA VAL A 324 13.28 -6.48 -12.56
C VAL A 324 12.65 -6.32 -13.95
N GLU A 325 12.48 -7.42 -14.68
CA GLU A 325 11.75 -7.40 -15.95
C GLU A 325 10.25 -7.31 -15.66
N VAL A 326 9.67 -6.12 -15.80
CA VAL A 326 8.26 -5.87 -15.50
C VAL A 326 7.45 -5.79 -16.79
N ILE A 327 6.43 -6.65 -16.90
CA ILE A 327 5.41 -6.59 -17.97
C ILE A 327 4.08 -6.20 -17.33
N LEU A 328 3.65 -4.96 -17.58
CA LEU A 328 2.40 -4.38 -17.09
C LEU A 328 1.27 -4.66 -18.09
N PHE A 329 0.27 -5.41 -17.68
CA PHE A 329 -1.04 -5.47 -18.34
C PHE A 329 -1.97 -4.40 -17.79
N LEU A 330 -2.52 -3.59 -18.67
CA LEU A 330 -3.60 -2.63 -18.38
C LEU A 330 -4.58 -2.62 -19.57
N PRO A 331 -5.88 -2.95 -19.41
CA PRO A 331 -6.83 -2.97 -20.52
C PRO A 331 -6.98 -1.57 -21.12
N ASN A 332 -7.43 -1.49 -22.37
CA ASN A 332 -7.80 -0.20 -22.98
C ASN A 332 -9.16 0.26 -22.45
N PHE A 333 -9.30 1.55 -22.19
CA PHE A 333 -10.53 2.15 -21.67
C PHE A 333 -10.71 3.58 -22.17
N VAL A 334 -11.97 4.02 -22.24
CA VAL A 334 -12.33 5.30 -22.88
C VAL A 334 -11.92 6.51 -22.04
N LYS A 335 -11.96 6.41 -20.70
CA LYS A 335 -11.63 7.51 -19.79
C LYS A 335 -10.57 7.09 -18.76
N MET A 336 -9.34 7.54 -18.97
CA MET A 336 -8.23 7.40 -18.03
C MET A 336 -8.47 8.20 -16.74
N LEU A 337 -8.34 7.56 -15.57
CA LEU A 337 -8.21 8.27 -14.30
C LEU A 337 -6.87 9.00 -14.25
N GLU A 338 -6.84 10.20 -13.68
CA GLU A 338 -5.64 11.04 -13.58
C GLU A 338 -4.49 10.31 -12.88
N SER A 339 -4.78 9.60 -11.77
CA SER A 339 -3.78 8.81 -11.04
C SER A 339 -3.11 7.73 -11.89
N LEU A 340 -3.87 7.06 -12.77
CA LEU A 340 -3.30 6.08 -13.71
C LEU A 340 -2.46 6.76 -14.78
N THR A 341 -2.93 7.89 -15.33
CA THR A 341 -2.17 8.66 -16.32
C THR A 341 -0.82 9.11 -15.76
N ASN A 342 -0.79 9.61 -14.53
CA ASN A 342 0.43 10.06 -13.87
C ASN A 342 1.41 8.90 -13.64
N GLU A 343 0.93 7.76 -13.10
CA GLU A 343 1.78 6.59 -12.88
C GLU A 343 2.26 5.94 -14.18
N LEU A 344 1.43 5.88 -15.24
CA LEU A 344 1.86 5.41 -16.56
C LEU A 344 2.91 6.32 -17.19
N SER A 345 2.76 7.63 -17.03
CA SER A 345 3.75 8.60 -17.52
C SER A 345 5.12 8.34 -16.90
N LEU A 346 5.18 8.08 -15.59
CA LEU A 346 6.42 7.70 -14.91
C LEU A 346 6.90 6.30 -15.30
N PHE A 347 6.01 5.31 -15.37
CA PHE A 347 6.34 3.94 -15.76
C PHE A 347 6.96 3.88 -17.17
N SER A 348 6.49 4.72 -18.10
CA SER A 348 7.02 4.84 -19.47
C SER A 348 8.49 5.30 -19.54
N LYS A 349 9.03 5.82 -18.44
CA LYS A 349 10.44 6.23 -18.32
C LYS A 349 11.34 5.12 -17.76
N THR A 350 10.77 3.96 -17.43
CA THR A 350 11.51 2.77 -16.99
C THR A 350 11.75 1.82 -18.17
N SER A 351 12.45 0.71 -17.92
CA SER A 351 12.60 -0.39 -18.88
C SER A 351 11.39 -1.35 -18.91
N GLY A 352 10.34 -1.10 -18.11
CA GLY A 352 9.14 -1.92 -18.06
C GLY A 352 8.33 -1.85 -19.36
N LYS A 353 7.71 -2.97 -19.75
CA LYS A 353 6.88 -3.09 -20.94
C LYS A 353 5.41 -2.98 -20.57
N GLN A 354 4.67 -2.05 -21.17
CA GLN A 354 3.22 -2.00 -21.07
C GLN A 354 2.57 -2.79 -22.21
N VAL A 355 1.55 -3.58 -21.88
CA VAL A 355 0.69 -4.31 -22.83
C VAL A 355 -0.78 -4.09 -22.49
N SER A 356 -1.64 -4.18 -23.50
CA SER A 356 -3.10 -4.04 -23.32
C SER A 356 -3.89 -5.32 -23.58
N SER A 357 -3.18 -6.39 -23.97
CA SER A 357 -3.74 -7.71 -24.24
C SER A 357 -2.99 -8.76 -23.42
N VAL A 358 -3.74 -9.69 -22.84
CA VAL A 358 -3.16 -10.84 -22.12
C VAL A 358 -2.33 -11.74 -23.02
N LYS A 359 -2.53 -11.69 -24.34
CA LYS A 359 -1.75 -12.44 -25.33
C LYS A 359 -0.31 -11.95 -25.47
N ASP A 360 -0.02 -10.74 -25.00
CA ASP A 360 1.31 -10.15 -25.05
C ASP A 360 2.10 -10.38 -23.74
N LEU A 361 1.48 -11.08 -22.78
CA LEU A 361 2.13 -11.56 -21.56
C LEU A 361 2.94 -12.84 -21.85
N PRO A 362 3.96 -13.16 -21.04
CA PRO A 362 4.77 -14.36 -21.26
C PRO A 362 3.97 -15.66 -21.17
N ASP A 363 4.17 -16.57 -22.15
CA ASP A 363 3.60 -17.92 -22.12
C ASP A 363 4.29 -18.82 -21.08
N SER A 364 5.57 -18.56 -20.80
CA SER A 364 6.32 -19.25 -19.75
C SER A 364 5.97 -18.69 -18.35
N PRO A 365 6.02 -19.52 -17.30
CA PRO A 365 5.85 -19.05 -15.93
C PRO A 365 6.82 -17.91 -15.60
N VAL A 366 6.29 -16.82 -15.05
CA VAL A 366 7.11 -15.71 -14.52
C VAL A 366 7.54 -16.02 -13.08
N ASP A 367 8.39 -15.19 -12.49
CA ASP A 367 8.84 -15.38 -11.10
C ASP A 367 7.78 -14.94 -10.07
N LEU A 368 6.98 -13.93 -10.41
CA LEU A 368 5.92 -13.40 -9.56
C LEU A 368 4.83 -12.74 -10.43
N VAL A 369 3.56 -12.97 -10.06
CA VAL A 369 2.44 -12.20 -10.59
C VAL A 369 1.99 -11.21 -9.50
N ILE A 370 1.84 -9.94 -9.87
CA ILE A 370 1.26 -8.93 -8.99
C ILE A 370 -0.16 -8.62 -9.49
N ASN A 371 -1.15 -8.84 -8.63
CA ASN A 371 -2.56 -8.67 -8.94
C ASN A 371 -3.12 -7.37 -8.33
N CYS A 372 -3.56 -6.48 -9.20
CA CYS A 372 -4.24 -5.21 -8.93
C CYS A 372 -5.46 -5.04 -9.88
N LEU A 373 -6.07 -6.15 -10.30
CA LEU A 373 -7.15 -6.16 -11.30
C LEU A 373 -8.49 -5.61 -10.79
N ASP A 374 -8.70 -5.66 -9.47
CA ASP A 374 -9.98 -5.39 -8.84
C ASP A 374 -9.94 -4.18 -7.91
N CYS A 375 -11.12 -3.66 -7.57
CA CYS A 375 -11.27 -2.51 -6.70
C CYS A 375 -12.43 -2.67 -5.74
N HIS A 376 -12.41 -1.85 -4.69
CA HIS A 376 -13.43 -1.86 -3.64
C HIS A 376 -14.82 -1.37 -4.09
N GLU A 377 -14.93 -0.64 -5.21
CA GLU A 377 -16.16 0.09 -5.57
C GLU A 377 -16.85 -0.37 -6.87
N ASN A 378 -16.13 -1.03 -7.79
CA ASN A 378 -16.67 -1.40 -9.10
C ASN A 378 -16.69 -2.91 -9.32
N ALA A 379 -17.64 -3.60 -8.67
CA ALA A 379 -17.82 -5.04 -8.83
C ALA A 379 -18.09 -5.47 -10.30
N PHE A 380 -18.69 -4.60 -11.11
CA PHE A 380 -19.00 -4.85 -12.52
C PHE A 380 -17.75 -5.06 -13.41
N LEU A 381 -16.56 -4.69 -12.94
CA LEU A 381 -15.32 -4.95 -13.68
C LEU A 381 -15.05 -6.45 -13.83
N ARG A 382 -15.50 -7.27 -12.87
CA ARG A 382 -15.35 -8.73 -12.88
C ARG A 382 -16.09 -9.41 -14.03
N ASP A 383 -17.13 -8.77 -14.54
CA ASP A 383 -17.92 -9.28 -15.66
C ASP A 383 -17.32 -8.96 -17.03
N GLN A 384 -16.31 -8.10 -17.06
CA GLN A 384 -15.69 -7.70 -18.31
C GLN A 384 -14.85 -8.83 -18.90
N PRO A 385 -14.90 -9.05 -20.23
CA PRO A 385 -14.12 -10.11 -20.88
C PRO A 385 -12.61 -10.01 -20.62
N TRP A 386 -12.06 -8.79 -20.58
CA TRP A 386 -10.65 -8.57 -20.31
C TRP A 386 -10.25 -8.97 -18.88
N TYR A 387 -11.15 -8.77 -17.91
CA TYR A 387 -10.90 -9.11 -16.52
C TYR A 387 -10.82 -10.62 -16.35
N ARG A 388 -11.82 -11.34 -16.88
CA ARG A 388 -11.85 -12.82 -16.85
C ARG A 388 -10.63 -13.41 -17.55
N ALA A 389 -10.28 -12.90 -18.73
CA ALA A 389 -9.10 -13.35 -19.45
C ALA A 389 -7.78 -13.10 -18.68
N ALA A 390 -7.65 -11.97 -17.98
CA ALA A 390 -6.46 -11.67 -17.17
C ALA A 390 -6.39 -12.54 -15.91
N ALA A 391 -7.53 -12.79 -15.26
CA ALA A 391 -7.61 -13.69 -14.12
C ALA A 391 -7.28 -15.14 -14.51
N ASP A 392 -7.85 -15.61 -15.63
CA ASP A 392 -7.57 -16.94 -16.18
C ASP A 392 -6.08 -17.09 -16.53
N TRP A 393 -5.47 -16.07 -17.15
CA TRP A 393 -4.04 -16.07 -17.44
C TRP A 393 -3.19 -16.18 -16.15
N ALA A 394 -3.54 -15.43 -15.10
CA ALA A 394 -2.82 -15.47 -13.83
C ALA A 394 -2.84 -16.88 -13.21
N ASN A 395 -4.02 -17.51 -13.20
CA ASN A 395 -4.21 -18.86 -12.66
C ASN A 395 -3.50 -19.94 -13.51
N GLN A 396 -3.38 -19.73 -14.82
CA GLN A 396 -2.70 -20.66 -15.74
C GLN A 396 -1.17 -20.54 -15.72
N ASN A 397 -0.61 -19.36 -15.43
CA ASN A 397 0.84 -19.11 -15.45
C ASN A 397 1.61 -19.90 -14.35
N ARG A 398 0.94 -20.29 -13.26
CA ARG A 398 1.48 -21.03 -12.09
C ARG A 398 2.53 -20.29 -11.24
N ALA A 399 2.90 -19.08 -11.60
CA ALA A 399 3.71 -18.22 -10.75
C ALA A 399 2.96 -17.87 -9.45
N PRO A 400 3.67 -17.66 -8.32
CA PRO A 400 3.01 -17.23 -7.11
C PRO A 400 2.44 -15.82 -7.29
N VAL A 401 1.26 -15.58 -6.71
CA VAL A 401 0.54 -14.31 -6.84
C VAL A 401 0.66 -13.48 -5.55
N LEU A 402 1.02 -12.21 -5.69
CA LEU A 402 0.89 -11.16 -4.68
C LEU A 402 -0.26 -10.22 -5.07
N SER A 403 -1.33 -10.18 -4.28
CA SER A 403 -2.43 -9.23 -4.47
C SER A 403 -2.20 -7.97 -3.63
N ILE A 404 -2.23 -6.79 -4.25
CA ILE A 404 -2.10 -5.50 -3.53
C ILE A 404 -3.50 -4.89 -3.36
N ASP A 405 -3.83 -4.53 -2.12
CA ASP A 405 -5.11 -3.95 -1.71
C ASP A 405 -6.34 -4.69 -2.28
N PRO A 406 -6.42 -6.04 -2.15
CA PRO A 406 -7.54 -6.80 -2.70
C PRO A 406 -8.86 -6.44 -2.01
N PRO A 407 -9.99 -6.43 -2.75
CA PRO A 407 -11.29 -6.13 -2.15
C PRO A 407 -11.80 -7.24 -1.24
N VAL A 408 -12.65 -6.86 -0.30
CA VAL A 408 -13.44 -7.80 0.49
C VAL A 408 -14.66 -8.22 -0.34
N SER A 409 -14.53 -9.28 -1.14
CA SER A 409 -15.69 -9.88 -1.78
C SER A 409 -16.21 -11.08 -1.00
N GLY A 410 -17.54 -11.17 -0.84
CA GLY A 410 -18.21 -12.40 -0.38
C GLY A 410 -18.23 -13.52 -1.42
N GLN A 411 -17.74 -13.25 -2.63
CA GLN A 411 -17.49 -14.24 -3.68
C GLN A 411 -16.00 -14.61 -3.73
N GLU A 412 -15.71 -15.82 -4.22
CA GLU A 412 -14.34 -16.30 -4.45
C GLU A 412 -13.53 -15.28 -5.26
N GLN A 413 -12.26 -15.08 -4.89
CA GLN A 413 -11.36 -14.22 -5.65
C GLN A 413 -11.11 -14.86 -7.00
N ALA A 414 -11.18 -14.06 -8.07
CA ALA A 414 -10.95 -14.54 -9.43
C ALA A 414 -9.50 -15.03 -9.63
N VAL A 415 -8.56 -14.50 -8.86
CA VAL A 415 -7.14 -14.90 -8.86
C VAL A 415 -6.76 -15.37 -7.46
N GLU A 416 -6.19 -16.57 -7.37
CA GLU A 416 -5.80 -17.16 -6.09
C GLU A 416 -4.46 -16.58 -5.60
N ALA A 417 -4.52 -15.79 -4.53
CA ALA A 417 -3.36 -15.08 -4.00
C ALA A 417 -2.56 -15.96 -3.02
N LYS A 418 -1.24 -16.03 -3.20
CA LYS A 418 -0.34 -16.61 -2.19
C LYS A 418 -0.09 -15.64 -1.04
N TRP A 419 -0.03 -14.35 -1.37
CA TRP A 419 0.16 -13.26 -0.44
C TRP A 419 -0.80 -12.12 -0.77
N SER A 420 -1.31 -11.44 0.25
CA SER A 420 -2.11 -10.23 0.12
C SER A 420 -1.52 -9.10 0.94
N LEU A 421 -1.45 -7.89 0.37
CA LEU A 421 -0.91 -6.70 1.01
C LEU A 421 -2.03 -5.69 1.30
N CYS A 422 -2.40 -5.56 2.57
CA CYS A 422 -3.31 -4.53 3.07
C CYS A 422 -2.58 -3.20 3.30
N LEU A 423 -3.29 -2.07 3.19
CA LEU A 423 -2.70 -0.73 3.32
C LEU A 423 -3.24 0.01 4.56
N GLY A 424 -2.36 0.39 5.48
CA GLY A 424 -2.67 1.15 6.70
C GLY A 424 -3.34 0.32 7.80
N LEU A 425 -4.59 -0.09 7.58
CA LEU A 425 -5.32 -1.05 8.42
C LEU A 425 -5.94 -2.14 7.54
N PRO A 426 -5.98 -3.40 8.00
CA PRO A 426 -6.47 -4.48 7.18
C PRO A 426 -8.00 -4.42 7.02
N LEU A 427 -8.48 -4.80 5.84
CA LEU A 427 -9.87 -5.15 5.64
C LEU A 427 -10.11 -6.61 6.09
N PRO A 428 -11.35 -7.05 6.36
CA PRO A 428 -11.65 -8.43 6.75
C PRO A 428 -11.57 -9.40 5.55
N LEU A 429 -10.37 -9.60 5.00
CA LEU A 429 -10.11 -10.49 3.88
C LEU A 429 -10.57 -11.94 4.16
N ALA A 430 -11.00 -12.65 3.12
CA ALA A 430 -11.33 -14.08 3.19
C ALA A 430 -10.07 -14.93 3.44
N GLU A 431 -10.25 -16.17 3.92
CA GLU A 431 -9.13 -17.10 4.13
C GLU A 431 -8.40 -17.45 2.82
N SER A 432 -9.10 -17.35 1.69
CA SER A 432 -8.56 -17.51 0.34
C SER A 432 -7.62 -16.38 -0.11
N ALA A 433 -7.46 -15.32 0.70
CA ALA A 433 -6.52 -14.23 0.40
C ALA A 433 -5.04 -14.60 0.64
N GLY A 434 -4.76 -15.85 1.05
CA GLY A 434 -3.42 -16.32 1.34
C GLY A 434 -2.83 -15.65 2.58
N ARG A 435 -1.49 -15.53 2.62
CA ARG A 435 -0.80 -14.90 3.76
C ARG A 435 -0.97 -13.39 3.71
N VAL A 436 -1.54 -12.82 4.76
CA VAL A 436 -1.83 -11.38 4.83
C VAL A 436 -0.62 -10.61 5.37
N TYR A 437 -0.33 -9.48 4.74
CA TYR A 437 0.66 -8.51 5.16
C TYR A 437 0.01 -7.15 5.31
N LEU A 438 0.58 -6.30 6.15
CA LEU A 438 0.16 -4.92 6.33
C LEU A 438 1.30 -3.98 5.92
N CYS A 439 0.97 -2.99 5.10
CA CYS A 439 1.85 -1.92 4.66
C CYS A 439 1.55 -0.62 5.42
N ASP A 440 2.59 0.03 5.93
CA ASP A 440 2.50 1.41 6.39
C ASP A 440 2.48 2.35 5.17
N ILE A 441 1.44 3.18 5.09
CA ILE A 441 1.27 4.19 4.03
C ILE A 441 1.41 5.62 4.57
N GLY A 442 1.96 5.78 5.78
CA GLY A 442 2.34 7.06 6.35
C GLY A 442 1.19 7.84 6.99
N ILE A 443 0.12 7.17 7.43
CA ILE A 443 -1.00 7.84 8.09
C ILE A 443 -0.59 8.26 9.52
N PRO A 444 -0.65 9.56 9.88
CA PRO A 444 -0.31 10.00 11.21
C PRO A 444 -1.32 9.53 12.27
N ARG A 445 -0.84 9.25 13.49
CA ARG A 445 -1.65 8.78 14.63
C ARG A 445 -2.91 9.61 14.88
N HIS A 446 -2.82 10.94 14.81
CA HIS A 446 -3.96 11.82 15.10
C HIS A 446 -5.06 11.75 14.02
N VAL A 447 -4.72 11.35 12.78
CA VAL A 447 -5.71 11.14 11.71
C VAL A 447 -6.57 9.91 12.00
N PHE A 448 -5.98 8.85 12.58
CA PHE A 448 -6.77 7.71 13.08
C PHE A 448 -7.75 8.12 14.17
N GLN A 449 -7.31 8.96 15.10
CA GLN A 449 -8.15 9.44 16.21
C GLN A 449 -9.35 10.25 15.70
N GLU A 450 -9.18 11.06 14.64
CA GLU A 450 -10.27 11.83 14.03
C GLU A 450 -11.41 10.95 13.52
N VAL A 451 -11.11 9.75 13.03
CA VAL A 451 -12.13 8.79 12.56
C VAL A 451 -12.57 7.78 13.63
N GLY A 452 -12.19 8.01 14.89
CA GLY A 452 -12.59 7.20 16.04
C GLY A 452 -11.73 5.95 16.27
N VAL A 453 -10.55 5.85 15.65
CA VAL A 453 -9.61 4.74 15.84
C VAL A 453 -8.54 5.14 16.85
N ASN A 454 -8.49 4.47 18.00
CA ASN A 454 -7.36 4.60 18.92
C ASN A 454 -6.19 3.79 18.36
N TYR A 455 -5.16 4.47 17.87
CA TYR A 455 -4.06 3.84 17.15
C TYR A 455 -2.73 3.94 17.92
N ARG A 456 -2.01 2.82 17.95
CA ARG A 456 -0.55 2.74 18.14
C ARG A 456 0.02 1.84 17.06
N SER A 457 1.18 2.21 16.53
CA SER A 457 1.79 1.53 15.39
C SER A 457 2.10 0.06 15.70
N PRO A 458 1.60 -0.90 14.89
CA PRO A 458 1.96 -2.31 15.01
C PRO A 458 3.26 -2.67 14.27
N PHE A 459 3.88 -1.70 13.59
CA PHE A 459 4.95 -1.93 12.61
C PHE A 459 6.35 -2.10 13.19
N GLY A 460 6.57 -1.65 14.43
CA GLY A 460 7.92 -1.58 15.00
C GLY A 460 8.84 -0.73 14.12
N CYS A 461 9.93 -1.32 13.63
CA CYS A 461 10.88 -0.67 12.72
C CYS A 461 10.70 -1.01 11.23
N LYS A 462 9.67 -1.81 10.87
CA LYS A 462 9.41 -2.25 9.50
C LYS A 462 8.34 -1.38 8.85
N PHE A 463 8.29 -1.34 7.53
CA PHE A 463 7.16 -0.72 6.78
C PHE A 463 6.14 -1.75 6.28
N VAL A 464 6.54 -3.02 6.23
CA VAL A 464 5.66 -4.14 5.89
C VAL A 464 5.83 -5.23 6.93
N ILE A 465 4.72 -5.71 7.49
CA ILE A 465 4.70 -6.77 8.52
C ILE A 465 3.73 -7.89 8.12
N PRO A 466 4.03 -9.15 8.47
CA PRO A 466 3.05 -10.23 8.33
C PRO A 466 1.94 -10.08 9.37
N LEU A 467 0.74 -10.51 8.99
CA LEU A 467 -0.42 -10.64 9.85
C LEU A 467 -0.88 -12.10 9.86
N HIS A 468 -1.18 -12.62 11.03
CA HIS A 468 -1.75 -13.95 11.23
C HIS A 468 -3.17 -13.84 11.77
N PRO A 469 -4.10 -14.75 11.44
CA PRO A 469 -5.39 -14.81 12.12
C PRO A 469 -5.19 -14.88 13.64
N ALA A 470 -5.92 -14.04 14.40
CA ALA A 470 -5.80 -13.96 15.86
C ALA A 470 -6.55 -15.08 16.59
#